data_AF-A0A523FXK3-F1
#
_entry.id   AF-A0A523FXK3-F1
#
_cell.length_a   1.000
_cell.length_b   1.000
_cell.length_c   1.000
_cell.angle_alpha   90.00
_cell.angle_beta   90.00
_cell.angle_gamma   90.00
#
_symmetry.space_group_name_H-M   'P 1'
#
loop_
_entity.id
_entity.type
_entity.pdbx_description
1 polymer ?
#
loop_
_entity_poly.entity_id
_entity_poly.type
_entity_poly.pdbx_seq_one_letter_code
_entity_poly.pdbx_strand_id
1 'polypeptide(L)'
;DPDVARGQRQHWYPWPYVEGLTIKEAVNELAFIATGLYGKPIPKQNGAPLRLVVPWKYGFKNIKSLVRLSFTDKRPKTFWEEIQAREYGFWANVNPEVPHPRWSQARERMLDSGEKVPTRIYNGYGEYVAGLYKGMDGEDLFK
;
A
#
# COMPACT_ATOMS: atom_id res chain seq x y z
N ASP A 1 -15.83 -7.01 -11.02
CA ASP A 1 -16.49 -7.86 -12.01
C ASP A 1 -15.93 -9.28 -11.91
N PRO A 2 -16.65 -10.21 -11.29
CA PRO A 2 -16.25 -11.63 -11.17
C PRO A 2 -16.16 -12.41 -12.48
N ASP A 3 -16.69 -11.89 -13.58
CA ASP A 3 -16.58 -12.51 -14.91
C ASP A 3 -15.27 -12.17 -15.59
N VAL A 4 -14.75 -10.95 -15.35
CA VAL A 4 -13.41 -10.52 -15.81
C VAL A 4 -12.32 -10.94 -14.82
N ALA A 5 -12.56 -10.76 -13.52
CA ALA A 5 -11.61 -11.05 -12.45
C ALA A 5 -12.12 -12.21 -11.59
N ARG A 6 -11.90 -13.44 -12.05
CA ARG A 6 -12.43 -14.68 -11.43
C ARG A 6 -12.14 -14.83 -9.94
N GLY A 7 -11.04 -14.25 -9.43
CA GLY A 7 -10.74 -14.24 -7.99
C GLY A 7 -11.83 -13.56 -7.13
N GLN A 8 -12.61 -12.65 -7.72
CA GLN A 8 -13.73 -11.98 -7.04
C GLN A 8 -14.94 -12.91 -6.81
N ARG A 9 -14.91 -14.15 -7.31
CA ARG A 9 -15.93 -15.17 -7.00
C ARG A 9 -15.78 -15.74 -5.57
N GLN A 10 -14.66 -15.46 -4.92
CA GLN A 10 -14.42 -15.82 -3.53
C GLN A 10 -15.19 -14.87 -2.59
N HIS A 11 -16.41 -15.26 -2.23
CA HIS A 11 -17.36 -14.43 -1.46
C HIS A 11 -16.95 -14.20 0.00
N TRP A 12 -15.97 -14.94 0.52
CA TRP A 12 -15.44 -14.72 1.88
C TRP A 12 -14.47 -13.54 1.97
N TYR A 13 -14.08 -12.94 0.83
CA TYR A 13 -13.34 -11.69 0.81
C TYR A 13 -14.26 -10.51 0.53
N PRO A 14 -13.99 -9.32 1.11
CA PRO A 14 -14.83 -8.14 0.98
C PRO A 14 -14.57 -7.43 -0.35
N TRP A 15 -14.74 -8.13 -1.48
CA TRP A 15 -14.61 -7.52 -2.80
C TRP A 15 -15.69 -6.42 -2.99
N PRO A 16 -15.38 -5.31 -3.69
CA PRO A 16 -14.13 -5.01 -4.41
C PRO A 16 -12.98 -4.60 -3.48
N TYR A 17 -11.75 -4.59 -4.00
CA TYR A 17 -10.59 -4.10 -3.25
C TYR A 17 -10.73 -2.60 -2.96
N VAL A 18 -10.69 -2.21 -1.68
CA VAL A 18 -10.79 -0.81 -1.22
C VAL A 18 -9.52 -0.45 -0.45
N GLU A 19 -9.02 0.75 -0.69
CA GLU A 19 -7.88 1.33 0.03
C GLU A 19 -8.15 2.79 0.40
N GLY A 20 -7.33 3.31 1.31
CA GLY A 20 -7.45 4.68 1.80
C GLY A 20 -6.11 5.29 2.16
N LEU A 21 -6.03 6.60 1.97
CA LEU A 21 -4.96 7.49 2.42
C LEU A 21 -5.59 8.68 3.13
N THR A 22 -4.83 9.33 4.01
CA THR A 22 -5.18 10.70 4.41
C THR A 22 -4.99 11.67 3.25
N ILE A 23 -5.63 12.84 3.33
CA ILE A 23 -5.41 13.91 2.35
C ILE A 23 -3.93 14.29 2.28
N LYS A 24 -3.24 14.41 3.43
CA LYS A 24 -1.81 14.78 3.49
C LYS A 24 -0.92 13.78 2.76
N GLU A 25 -1.20 12.48 2.87
CA GLU A 25 -0.47 11.44 2.12
C GLU A 25 -0.82 11.47 0.64
N ALA A 26 -2.11 11.64 0.30
CA ALA A 26 -2.58 11.66 -1.08
C ALA A 26 -2.06 12.85 -1.89
N VAL A 27 -1.77 13.98 -1.25
CA VAL A 27 -1.21 15.18 -1.88
C VAL A 27 0.32 15.29 -1.73
N ASN A 28 0.97 14.32 -1.11
CA ASN A 28 2.43 14.29 -1.05
C ASN A 28 3.01 14.08 -2.45
N GLU A 29 4.11 14.77 -2.79
CA GLU A 29 4.72 14.75 -4.12
C GLU A 29 5.19 13.35 -4.57
N LEU A 30 5.44 12.43 -3.62
CA LEU A 30 5.82 11.05 -3.92
C LEU A 30 4.63 10.12 -4.16
N ALA A 31 3.40 10.54 -3.87
CA ALA A 31 2.19 9.79 -4.17
C ALA A 31 1.65 10.15 -5.55
N PHE A 32 1.44 9.16 -6.42
CA PHE A 32 0.99 9.41 -7.79
C PHE A 32 0.15 8.27 -8.36
N ILE A 33 -0.57 8.56 -9.44
CA ILE A 33 -1.28 7.56 -10.23
C ILE A 33 -0.39 7.15 -11.41
N ALA A 34 0.09 5.91 -11.37
CA ALA A 34 0.84 5.31 -12.46
C ALA A 34 -0.11 4.89 -13.61
N THR A 35 0.24 5.32 -14.81
CA THR A 35 -0.40 4.95 -16.08
C THR A 35 0.49 4.06 -16.96
N GLY A 36 1.78 3.98 -16.63
CA GLY A 36 2.80 3.29 -17.41
C GLY A 36 3.91 2.66 -16.58
N LEU A 37 4.64 1.74 -17.20
CA LEU A 37 5.81 1.07 -16.65
C LEU A 37 6.80 0.79 -17.79
N TYR A 38 8.09 1.10 -17.59
CA TYR A 38 9.16 0.94 -18.60
C TYR A 38 8.82 1.56 -19.98
N GLY A 39 8.29 2.78 -19.99
CA GLY A 39 7.97 3.53 -21.21
C GLY A 39 6.72 3.03 -21.97
N LYS A 40 5.95 2.09 -21.42
CA LYS A 40 4.73 1.54 -22.02
C LYS A 40 3.54 1.69 -21.08
N PRO A 41 2.28 1.62 -21.57
CA PRO A 41 1.10 1.54 -20.71
C PRO A 41 1.21 0.39 -19.70
N ILE A 42 0.70 0.60 -18.50
CA ILE A 42 0.82 -0.39 -17.42
C ILE A 42 0.12 -1.70 -17.83
N PRO A 43 0.75 -2.88 -17.67
CA PRO A 43 0.10 -4.15 -17.99
C PRO A 43 -1.06 -4.50 -17.05
N LYS A 44 -2.00 -5.35 -17.51
CA LYS A 44 -3.18 -5.76 -16.71
C LYS A 44 -2.80 -6.34 -15.34
N GLN A 45 -1.78 -7.20 -15.28
CA GLN A 45 -1.29 -7.81 -14.04
C GLN A 45 -0.74 -6.80 -13.02
N ASN A 46 -0.29 -5.64 -13.51
CA ASN A 46 0.21 -4.54 -12.69
C ASN A 46 -0.91 -3.57 -12.27
N GLY A 47 -2.15 -3.75 -12.74
CA GLY A 47 -3.30 -2.96 -12.30
C GLY A 47 -3.72 -1.85 -13.26
N ALA A 48 -3.65 -2.12 -14.56
CA ALA A 48 -4.13 -1.22 -15.59
C ALA A 48 -5.61 -0.80 -15.45
N PRO A 49 -5.99 0.36 -16.02
CA PRO A 49 -5.13 1.37 -16.64
C PRO A 49 -4.51 2.36 -15.64
N LEU A 50 -5.08 2.44 -14.42
CA LEU A 50 -4.69 3.38 -13.38
C LEU A 50 -4.35 2.63 -12.09
N ARG A 51 -3.16 2.87 -11.54
CA ARG A 51 -2.68 2.28 -10.29
C ARG A 51 -2.18 3.36 -9.35
N LEU A 52 -2.56 3.31 -8.07
CA LEU A 52 -1.96 4.16 -7.04
C LEU A 52 -0.53 3.69 -6.71
N VAL A 53 0.40 4.63 -6.59
CA VAL A 53 1.76 4.40 -6.10
C VAL A 53 2.04 5.30 -4.89
N VAL A 54 2.44 4.69 -3.77
CA VAL A 54 2.83 5.33 -2.51
C VAL A 54 4.10 4.64 -2.02
N PRO A 55 5.29 5.14 -2.39
CA PRO A 55 6.52 4.34 -2.38
C PRO A 55 7.06 4.04 -0.99
N TRP A 56 6.64 4.77 0.04
CA TRP A 56 7.09 4.57 1.42
C TRP A 56 6.24 3.60 2.25
N LYS A 57 5.14 3.09 1.66
CA LYS A 57 4.21 2.15 2.29
C LYS A 57 4.34 0.75 1.71
N TYR A 58 3.87 -0.26 2.45
CA TYR A 58 3.80 -1.62 1.94
C TYR A 58 2.91 -1.73 0.69
N GLY A 59 3.23 -2.72 -0.16
CA GLY A 59 2.65 -2.84 -1.50
C GLY A 59 1.12 -2.97 -1.55
N PHE A 60 0.47 -3.43 -0.46
CA PHE A 60 -0.98 -3.57 -0.43
C PHE A 60 -1.72 -2.21 -0.43
N LYS A 61 -1.09 -1.15 0.07
CA LYS A 61 -1.63 0.23 -0.01
C LYS A 61 -1.73 0.75 -1.45
N ASN A 62 -1.02 0.13 -2.39
CA ASN A 62 -0.92 0.53 -3.78
C ASN A 62 -2.00 -0.16 -4.61
N ILE A 63 -3.25 0.31 -4.50
CA ILE A 63 -4.43 -0.26 -5.16
C ILE A 63 -4.29 -0.31 -6.69
N LYS A 64 -4.80 -1.41 -7.28
CA LYS A 64 -4.79 -1.71 -8.72
C LYS A 64 -6.13 -1.35 -9.36
N SER A 65 -6.08 -1.00 -10.65
CA SER A 65 -7.27 -0.84 -11.49
C SER A 65 -8.30 0.09 -10.87
N LEU A 66 -7.87 1.31 -10.54
CA LEU A 66 -8.70 2.34 -9.92
C LEU A 66 -9.90 2.68 -10.80
N VAL A 67 -11.09 2.61 -10.21
CA VAL A 67 -12.38 2.95 -10.86
C VAL A 67 -13.11 4.10 -10.16
N ARG A 68 -12.75 4.41 -8.91
CA ARG A 68 -13.40 5.45 -8.10
C ARG A 68 -12.41 6.03 -7.10
N LEU A 69 -12.44 7.35 -6.94
CA LEU A 69 -11.83 8.08 -5.83
C LEU A 69 -12.94 8.81 -5.08
N SER A 70 -12.99 8.64 -3.77
CA SER A 70 -13.97 9.30 -2.90
C SER A 70 -13.23 10.09 -1.84
N PHE A 71 -13.57 11.37 -1.71
CA PHE A 71 -13.15 12.20 -0.59
C PHE A 71 -14.17 12.09 0.54
N THR A 72 -13.70 11.82 1.75
CA THR A 72 -14.53 11.49 2.92
C THR A 72 -13.94 12.13 4.17
N ASP A 73 -14.80 12.52 5.10
CA ASP A 73 -14.45 13.01 6.44
C ASP A 73 -14.15 11.88 7.43
N LYS A 74 -14.49 10.64 7.07
CA LYS A 74 -14.24 9.43 7.87
C LYS A 74 -13.17 8.55 7.24
N ARG A 75 -12.30 7.99 8.09
CA ARG A 75 -11.30 7.00 7.69
C ARG A 75 -12.00 5.72 7.19
N PRO A 76 -11.80 5.30 5.92
CA PRO A 76 -12.36 4.05 5.43
C PRO A 76 -11.58 2.86 6.02
N LYS A 77 -12.26 1.72 6.14
CA LYS A 77 -11.59 0.44 6.41
C LYS A 77 -10.97 -0.08 5.12
N THR A 78 -9.70 -0.50 5.15
CA THR A 78 -9.00 -0.99 3.96
C THR A 78 -9.17 -2.49 3.81
N PHE A 79 -8.97 -3.02 2.59
CA PHE A 79 -9.23 -4.43 2.29
C PHE A 79 -8.44 -5.38 3.21
N TRP A 80 -7.14 -5.15 3.41
CA TRP A 80 -6.30 -6.01 4.27
C TRP A 80 -6.57 -5.81 5.77
N GLU A 81 -6.86 -4.58 6.19
CA GLU A 81 -7.30 -4.29 7.55
C GLU A 81 -8.64 -4.98 7.84
N GLU A 82 -9.54 -5.08 6.86
CA GLU A 82 -10.82 -5.75 7.02
C GLU A 82 -10.67 -7.25 7.23
N ILE A 83 -9.81 -7.91 6.47
CA ILE A 83 -9.64 -9.37 6.55
C ILE A 83 -8.70 -9.79 7.67
N GLN A 84 -7.73 -8.96 8.06
CA GLN A 84 -6.76 -9.29 9.11
C GLN A 84 -6.15 -8.05 9.78
N ALA A 85 -6.97 -7.31 10.53
CA ALA A 85 -6.56 -6.12 11.28
C ALA A 85 -5.41 -6.35 12.29
N ARG A 86 -5.14 -7.61 12.67
CA ARG A 86 -4.01 -7.94 13.56
C ARG A 86 -2.66 -7.88 12.86
N GLU A 87 -2.66 -8.00 11.54
CA GLU A 87 -1.45 -8.09 10.70
C GLU A 87 -1.24 -6.87 9.81
N TYR A 88 -2.33 -6.22 9.39
CA TYR A 88 -2.29 -5.11 8.44
C TYR A 88 -3.09 -3.93 8.99
N GLY A 89 -2.42 -2.79 9.14
CA GLY A 89 -3.01 -1.55 9.61
C GLY A 89 -3.36 -0.59 8.47
N PHE A 90 -4.03 0.51 8.84
CA PHE A 90 -4.37 1.57 7.90
C PHE A 90 -3.13 2.28 7.34
N TRP A 91 -2.16 2.58 8.20
CA TRP A 91 -1.00 3.40 7.85
C TRP A 91 0.03 2.63 7.05
N ALA A 92 0.44 1.44 7.52
CA ALA A 92 1.33 0.52 6.80
C ALA A 92 2.60 1.17 6.25
N ASN A 93 3.19 2.10 7.00
CA ASN A 93 4.49 2.67 6.65
C ASN A 93 5.57 1.60 6.80
N VAL A 94 6.47 1.49 5.82
CA VAL A 94 7.54 0.49 5.89
C VAL A 94 8.46 0.80 7.06
N ASN A 95 8.64 -0.14 7.98
CA ASN A 95 9.54 -0.01 9.11
C ASN A 95 10.26 -1.33 9.41
N PRO A 96 11.60 -1.38 9.32
CA PRO A 96 12.37 -2.61 9.60
C PRO A 96 12.29 -3.08 11.06
N GLU A 97 12.01 -2.17 12.00
CA GLU A 97 12.01 -2.44 13.43
C GLU A 97 10.67 -3.03 13.92
N VAL A 98 9.61 -2.93 13.11
CA VAL A 98 8.28 -3.44 13.44
C VAL A 98 8.03 -4.73 12.64
N PRO A 99 8.11 -5.90 13.26
CA PRO A 99 7.89 -7.16 12.56
C PRO A 99 6.42 -7.34 12.22
N HIS A 100 6.15 -8.07 11.14
CA HIS A 100 4.85 -8.65 10.91
C HIS A 100 4.64 -9.81 11.90
N PRO A 101 3.41 -10.12 12.37
CA PRO A 101 3.18 -11.19 13.35
C PRO A 101 3.74 -12.57 12.98
N ARG A 102 3.99 -12.81 11.68
CA ARG A 102 4.48 -14.07 11.13
C ARG A 102 5.92 -14.04 10.59
N TRP A 103 6.54 -12.87 10.46
CA TRP A 103 7.91 -12.75 9.93
C TRP A 103 8.57 -11.40 10.27
N SER A 104 9.90 -11.37 10.27
CA SER A 104 10.67 -10.13 10.43
C SER A 104 10.59 -9.26 9.16
N GLN A 105 10.42 -7.95 9.36
CA GLN A 105 10.51 -6.93 8.29
C GLN A 105 11.91 -6.32 8.15
N ALA A 106 12.89 -6.76 8.94
CA ALA A 106 14.22 -6.15 9.00
C ALA A 106 15.05 -6.33 7.72
N ARG A 107 14.74 -7.34 6.91
CA ARG A 107 15.40 -7.62 5.63
C ARG A 107 14.37 -7.96 4.56
N GLU A 108 14.65 -7.56 3.33
CA GLU A 108 13.85 -7.84 2.15
C GLU A 108 14.67 -8.57 1.09
N ARG A 109 14.00 -9.23 0.15
CA ARG A 109 14.64 -9.99 -0.93
C ARG A 109 14.51 -9.22 -2.24
N MET A 110 15.64 -8.88 -2.84
CA MET A 110 15.70 -8.30 -4.18
C MET A 110 15.20 -9.32 -5.21
N LEU A 111 14.27 -8.90 -6.09
CA LEU A 111 13.58 -9.81 -7.00
C LEU A 111 14.44 -10.27 -8.18
N ASP A 112 15.42 -9.47 -8.57
CA ASP A 112 16.34 -9.70 -9.68
C ASP A 112 17.51 -10.60 -9.29
N SER A 113 18.15 -10.34 -8.15
CA SER A 113 19.33 -11.09 -7.68
C SER A 113 19.00 -12.19 -6.67
N GLY A 114 17.87 -12.10 -5.98
CA GLY A 114 17.53 -12.96 -4.85
C GLY A 114 18.29 -12.62 -3.55
N GLU A 115 19.15 -11.61 -3.58
CA GLU A 115 19.91 -11.15 -2.40
C GLU A 115 18.98 -10.62 -1.31
N LYS A 116 19.33 -10.88 -0.05
CA LYS A 116 18.62 -10.29 1.10
C LYS A 116 19.33 -9.02 1.57
N VAL A 117 18.70 -7.87 1.44
CA VAL A 117 19.23 -6.58 1.88
C VAL A 117 18.47 -6.05 3.11
N PRO A 118 19.07 -5.19 3.94
CA PRO A 118 18.36 -4.54 5.04
C PRO A 118 17.23 -3.63 4.52
N THR A 119 16.04 -3.78 5.09
CA THR A 119 14.89 -2.92 4.78
C THR A 119 15.15 -1.52 5.34
N ARG A 120 14.79 -0.47 4.59
CA ARG A 120 14.95 0.93 5.02
C ARG A 120 13.65 1.48 5.59
N ILE A 121 13.74 2.27 6.66
CA ILE A 121 12.59 3.02 7.20
C ILE A 121 11.96 3.90 6.11
N TYR A 122 10.63 3.91 6.02
CA TYR A 122 9.86 4.55 4.95
C TYR A 122 10.32 4.13 3.55
N ASN A 123 10.84 2.91 3.42
CA ASN A 123 11.41 2.38 2.18
C ASN A 123 12.52 3.28 1.59
N GLY A 124 13.26 3.99 2.45
CA GLY A 124 14.32 4.91 2.05
C GLY A 124 13.89 6.35 1.79
N TYR A 125 12.59 6.67 1.89
CA TYR A 125 12.04 8.01 1.64
C TYR A 125 11.87 8.86 2.91
N GLY A 126 12.48 8.47 4.03
CA GLY A 126 12.23 9.07 5.34
C GLY A 126 12.38 10.60 5.38
N GLU A 127 13.38 11.15 4.70
CA GLU A 127 13.61 12.60 4.60
C GLU A 127 12.39 13.36 4.03
N TYR A 128 11.65 12.74 3.11
CA TYR A 128 10.54 13.36 2.39
C TYR A 128 9.18 13.16 3.07
N VAL A 129 9.03 12.09 3.87
CA VAL A 129 7.70 11.65 4.35
C VAL A 129 7.57 11.59 5.86
N ALA A 130 8.67 11.53 6.63
CA ALA A 130 8.59 11.41 8.09
C ALA A 130 7.84 12.60 8.72
N GLY A 131 7.95 13.79 8.11
CA GLY A 131 7.23 15.00 8.53
C GLY A 131 5.70 14.85 8.53
N LEU A 132 5.14 13.97 7.68
CA LEU A 132 3.68 13.73 7.59
C LEU A 132 3.11 13.14 8.88
N TYR A 133 3.92 12.42 9.64
CA TYR A 133 3.49 11.64 10.80
C TYR A 133 3.88 12.25 12.15
N LYS A 134 4.43 13.47 12.15
CA LYS A 134 4.76 14.18 13.39
C LYS A 134 3.51 14.45 14.22
N GLY A 135 3.56 14.15 15.51
CA GLY A 135 2.45 14.35 16.46
C GLY A 135 1.34 13.30 16.34
N MET A 136 1.63 12.15 15.72
CA MET A 136 0.71 11.02 15.58
C MET A 136 1.09 9.86 16.51
N ASP A 137 1.62 10.16 17.70
CA ASP A 137 2.22 9.17 18.60
C ASP A 137 1.20 8.13 19.13
N GLY A 138 -0.10 8.42 19.06
CA GLY A 138 -1.18 7.49 19.43
C GLY A 138 -1.67 6.58 18.31
N GLU A 139 -1.14 6.71 17.09
CA GLU A 139 -1.55 5.92 15.93
C GLU A 139 -0.59 4.76 15.67
N ASP A 140 -1.13 3.65 15.18
CA ASP A 140 -0.34 2.48 14.79
C ASP A 140 0.21 2.65 13.36
N LEU A 141 1.27 3.45 13.24
CA LEU A 141 1.77 3.93 11.95
C LEU A 141 2.43 2.85 11.08
N PHE A 142 2.85 1.73 11.67
CA PHE A 142 3.78 0.78 11.03
C PHE A 142 3.21 -0.62 10.83
N LYS A 143 2.04 -0.90 11.41
CA LYS A 143 1.27 -2.12 11.12
C LYS A 143 0.58 -2.03 9.76
#